data_AF-A0A6N6S3Z3-F1
#
_entry.id   AF-A0A6N6S3Z3-F1
#
_cell.length_a   1.000
_cell.length_b   1.000
_cell.length_c   1.000
_cell.angle_alpha   90.00
_cell.angle_beta   90.00
_cell.angle_gamma   90.00
#
_symmetry.space_group_name_H-M   'P 1'
#
loop_
_entity.id
_entity.type
_entity.pdbx_description
1 polymer ?
#
loop_
_entity_poly.entity_id
_entity_poly.type
_entity_poly.pdbx_seq_one_letter_code
_entity_poly.pdbx_strand_id
1 'polypeptide(L)'
;MAVDSDRKENFADQLIAAIHEKNSCVVVGLDPYFKLIPDIIKEKFSGFQKQVLEYASRVILEFNIQVIDLIAPYVSMVKPQIAFYELYGWWGI
;
A
#
# COMPACT_ATOMS: atom_id res chain seq x y z
N MET A 1 15.54 -2.19 -38.00
CA MET A 1 14.21 -1.74 -37.54
C MET A 1 14.44 -0.64 -36.54
N ALA A 2 14.04 0.59 -36.85
CA ALA A 2 14.14 1.70 -35.91
C ALA A 2 13.20 1.38 -34.74
N VAL A 3 13.77 1.15 -33.56
CA VAL A 3 12.99 1.10 -32.33
C VAL A 3 12.53 2.53 -32.09
N ASP A 4 11.22 2.72 -32.11
CA ASP A 4 10.56 4.00 -31.89
C ASP A 4 10.98 4.54 -30.52
N SER A 5 11.95 5.45 -30.51
CA SER A 5 12.63 5.94 -29.31
C SER A 5 11.80 6.94 -28.50
N ASP A 6 10.54 7.18 -28.89
CA ASP A 6 9.64 8.16 -28.30
C ASP A 6 8.40 7.54 -27.63
N ARG A 7 8.32 6.19 -27.57
CA ARG A 7 7.21 5.50 -26.92
C ARG A 7 7.35 5.59 -25.39
N LYS A 8 6.53 6.43 -24.76
CA LYS A 8 6.40 6.50 -23.30
C LYS A 8 5.88 5.16 -22.74
N GLU A 9 6.58 4.59 -21.77
CA GLU A 9 6.15 3.37 -21.09
C GLU A 9 4.80 3.58 -20.39
N ASN A 10 3.83 2.72 -20.70
CA ASN A 10 2.53 2.72 -20.02
C ASN A 10 2.55 1.78 -18.80
N PHE A 11 1.45 1.74 -18.05
CA PHE A 11 1.33 0.91 -16.86
C PHE A 11 1.55 -0.59 -17.14
N ALA A 12 1.05 -1.11 -18.27
CA ALA A 12 1.22 -2.51 -18.62
C ALA A 12 2.68 -2.84 -18.96
N ASP A 13 3.40 -1.94 -19.64
CA ASP A 13 4.83 -2.11 -19.93
C ASP A 13 5.63 -2.17 -18.61
N GLN A 14 5.37 -1.26 -17.66
CA GLN A 14 6.00 -1.25 -16.33
C GLN A 14 5.67 -2.49 -15.50
N LEU A 15 4.41 -2.95 -15.54
CA LEU A 15 3.98 -4.17 -14.86
C LEU A 15 4.73 -5.40 -15.39
N ILE A 16 4.81 -5.54 -16.71
CA ILE A 16 5.53 -6.65 -17.35
C ILE A 16 7.00 -6.63 -16.91
N ALA A 17 7.66 -5.46 -16.92
CA ALA A 17 9.03 -5.32 -16.44
C ALA A 17 9.18 -5.76 -14.97
N ALA A 18 8.29 -5.32 -14.07
CA ALA A 18 8.32 -5.69 -12.66
C ALA A 18 8.07 -7.19 -12.41
N ILE A 19 7.18 -7.82 -13.20
CA ILE A 19 6.95 -9.27 -13.14
C ILE A 19 8.23 -10.03 -13.52
N HIS A 20 8.92 -9.60 -14.58
CA HIS A 20 10.17 -10.22 -15.01
C HIS A 20 11.31 -10.02 -14.01
N GLU A 21 11.49 -8.79 -13.50
CA GLU A 21 12.54 -8.46 -12.53
C GLU A 21 12.39 -9.28 -11.24
N LYS A 22 11.17 -9.37 -10.71
CA LYS A 22 10.88 -10.06 -9.44
C LYS A 22 10.53 -11.53 -9.61
N ASN A 23 10.45 -12.00 -10.87
CA ASN A 23 9.97 -13.34 -11.24
C ASN A 23 8.65 -13.71 -10.52
N SER A 24 7.70 -12.78 -10.48
CA SER A 24 6.51 -12.89 -9.63
C SER A 24 5.30 -12.17 -10.22
N CYS A 25 4.20 -12.91 -10.36
CA CYS A 25 2.89 -12.38 -10.74
C CYS A 25 2.01 -12.09 -9.50
N VAL A 26 2.58 -12.13 -8.30
CA VAL A 26 1.82 -11.93 -7.05
C VAL A 26 1.42 -10.48 -6.89
N VAL A 27 0.14 -10.27 -6.55
CA VAL A 27 -0.43 -8.98 -6.18
C VAL A 27 -0.89 -9.04 -4.74
N VAL A 28 -0.45 -8.10 -3.91
CA VAL A 28 -0.88 -8.02 -2.51
C VAL A 28 -1.98 -6.98 -2.34
N GLY A 29 -3.11 -7.40 -1.78
CA GLY A 29 -4.18 -6.49 -1.37
C GLY A 29 -3.80 -5.74 -0.08
N LEU A 30 -4.06 -4.45 -0.03
CA LEU A 30 -3.93 -3.64 1.18
C LEU A 30 -5.32 -3.26 1.66
N ASP A 31 -5.90 -4.16 2.46
CA ASP A 31 -7.29 -4.13 2.91
C ASP A 31 -7.35 -4.13 4.45
N PRO A 32 -6.81 -3.10 5.13
CA PRO A 32 -6.52 -3.15 6.57
C PRO A 32 -7.78 -2.98 7.43
N TYR A 33 -8.06 -3.97 8.28
CA TYR A 33 -9.01 -3.82 9.38
C TYR A 33 -8.27 -3.35 10.63
N PHE A 34 -8.59 -2.14 11.13
CA PHE A 34 -7.93 -1.54 12.30
C PHE A 34 -7.81 -2.50 13.51
N LYS A 35 -8.85 -3.31 13.75
CA LYS A 35 -8.90 -4.27 14.87
C LYS A 35 -7.84 -5.37 14.79
N LEU A 36 -7.40 -5.73 13.57
CA LEU A 36 -6.42 -6.79 13.33
C LEU A 36 -4.98 -6.27 13.33
N ILE A 37 -4.78 -4.96 13.38
CA ILE A 37 -3.44 -4.37 13.41
C ILE A 37 -2.78 -4.66 14.78
N PRO A 38 -1.50 -5.06 14.81
CA PRO A 38 -0.77 -5.29 16.06
C PRO A 38 -0.76 -4.08 17.00
N ASP A 39 -0.91 -4.32 18.30
CA ASP A 39 -0.99 -3.25 19.30
C ASP A 39 0.29 -2.43 19.41
N ILE A 40 1.45 -3.03 19.13
CA ILE A 40 2.73 -2.30 19.09
C ILE A 40 2.74 -1.17 18.06
N ILE A 41 1.97 -1.27 16.99
CA ILE A 41 1.81 -0.20 16.00
C ILE A 41 0.82 0.84 16.52
N LYS A 42 -0.28 0.40 17.14
CA LYS A 42 -1.30 1.27 17.76
C LYS A 42 -0.72 2.16 18.86
N GLU A 43 0.20 1.64 19.66
CA GLU A 43 0.83 2.33 20.78
C GLU A 43 1.69 3.52 20.35
N LYS A 44 2.35 3.43 19.18
CA LYS A 44 3.15 4.52 18.59
C LYS A 44 2.35 5.82 18.42
N PHE A 45 1.04 5.71 18.23
CA PHE A 45 0.14 6.85 17.97
C PHE A 45 -0.81 7.13 19.13
N SER A 46 -0.56 6.59 20.32
CA SER A 46 -1.41 6.76 21.52
C SER A 46 -1.75 8.23 21.84
N GLY A 47 -0.86 9.18 21.53
CA GLY A 47 -1.10 10.62 21.69
C GLY A 47 -2.29 11.19 20.89
N PHE A 48 -2.73 10.49 19.85
CA PHE A 48 -3.83 10.91 18.96
C PHE A 48 -5.18 10.28 19.33
N GLN A 49 -5.27 9.46 20.37
CA GLN A 49 -6.51 8.71 20.71
C GLN A 49 -7.77 9.57 20.89
N LYS A 50 -7.61 10.86 21.22
CA LYS A 50 -8.74 11.81 21.29
C LYS A 50 -9.38 12.10 19.92
N GLN A 51 -8.62 11.99 18.84
CA GLN A 51 -9.07 12.14 17.46
C GLN A 51 -9.11 10.76 16.78
N VAL A 52 -10.20 10.03 17.02
CA VAL A 52 -10.31 8.59 16.70
C VAL A 52 -10.03 8.28 15.22
N LEU A 53 -10.55 9.08 14.29
CA LEU A 53 -10.37 8.84 12.84
C LEU A 53 -8.93 9.15 12.38
N GLU A 54 -8.34 10.24 12.87
CA GLU A 54 -6.93 10.56 12.62
C GLU A 54 -6.03 9.45 13.18
N TYR A 55 -6.27 9.04 14.42
CA TYR A 55 -5.54 7.97 15.08
C TYR A 55 -5.58 6.67 14.28
N ALA A 56 -6.79 6.24 13.88
CA ALA A 56 -6.95 5.02 13.08
C ALA A 56 -6.21 5.11 11.74
N SER A 57 -6.32 6.24 11.05
CA SER A 57 -5.66 6.46 9.76
C SER A 57 -4.13 6.41 9.86
N ARG A 58 -3.56 7.04 10.90
CA ARG A 58 -2.10 7.01 11.16
C ARG A 58 -1.58 5.61 11.44
N VAL A 59 -2.31 4.83 12.25
CA VAL A 59 -1.98 3.43 12.53
C VAL A 59 -2.03 2.58 11.26
N ILE A 60 -3.05 2.79 10.43
CA ILE A 60 -3.22 2.06 9.16
C ILE A 60 -2.13 2.41 8.15
N LEU A 61 -1.79 3.69 8.05
CA LEU A 61 -0.69 4.15 7.19
C LEU A 61 0.62 3.49 7.59
N GLU A 62 0.98 3.55 8.88
CA GLU A 62 2.19 2.91 9.41
C GLU A 62 2.21 1.41 9.15
N PHE A 63 1.08 0.72 9.37
CA PHE A 63 0.97 -0.71 9.08
C PHE A 63 1.19 -1.01 7.60
N ASN A 64 0.55 -0.27 6.69
CA ASN A 64 0.69 -0.49 5.26
C ASN A 64 2.11 -0.20 4.75
N ILE A 65 2.77 0.83 5.27
CA ILE A 65 4.18 1.11 4.94
C ILE A 65 5.06 -0.09 5.31
N GLN A 66 4.94 -0.60 6.54
CA GLN A 66 5.71 -1.77 6.97
C GLN A 66 5.41 -3.03 6.13
N VAL A 67 4.15 -3.24 5.76
CA VAL A 67 3.76 -4.34 4.85
C VAL A 67 4.44 -4.16 3.48
N ILE A 68 4.36 -2.96 2.88
CA ILE A 68 4.97 -2.65 1.58
C ILE A 68 6.48 -2.89 1.62
N ASP A 69 7.17 -2.36 2.64
CA ASP A 69 8.62 -2.50 2.78
C ASP A 69 9.03 -3.98 2.86
N LEU A 70 8.24 -4.80 3.57
CA LEU A 70 8.50 -6.23 3.71
C LEU A 70 8.27 -7.01 2.41
N ILE A 71 7.23 -6.68 1.64
CA ILE A 71 6.84 -7.44 0.45
C ILE A 71 7.49 -6.93 -0.84
N ALA A 72 8.01 -5.71 -0.86
CA ALA A 72 8.52 -5.05 -2.07
C ALA A 72 9.52 -5.89 -2.90
N PRO A 73 10.44 -6.69 -2.29
CA PRO A 73 11.33 -7.56 -3.06
C PRO A 73 10.64 -8.71 -3.78
N TYR A 74 9.42 -9.10 -3.38
CA TYR A 74 8.77 -10.35 -3.78
C TYR A 74 7.54 -10.16 -4.67
N VAL A 75 6.96 -8.96 -4.72
CA VAL A 75 5.65 -8.72 -5.37
C VAL A 75 5.78 -7.67 -6.46
N SER A 76 5.11 -7.89 -7.59
CA SER A 76 5.10 -6.94 -8.70
C SER A 76 4.14 -5.79 -8.48
N MET A 77 3.07 -5.99 -7.68
CA MET A 77 2.08 -4.95 -7.40
C MET A 77 1.46 -5.04 -6.01
N VAL A 78 0.92 -3.90 -5.59
CA VAL A 78 -0.02 -3.78 -4.48
C VAL A 78 -1.36 -3.25 -4.98
N LYS A 79 -2.45 -3.61 -4.29
CA LYS A 79 -3.82 -3.20 -4.63
C LYS A 79 -4.54 -2.69 -3.39
N PRO A 80 -4.43 -1.39 -3.05
CA PRO A 80 -5.22 -0.80 -1.96
C PRO A 80 -6.71 -0.78 -2.33
N GLN A 81 -7.58 -1.22 -1.42
CA GLN A 81 -9.02 -1.13 -1.60
C GLN A 81 -9.57 0.11 -0.92
N ILE A 82 -9.95 1.13 -1.71
CA ILE A 82 -10.34 2.47 -1.23
C ILE A 82 -11.43 2.45 -0.15
N ALA A 83 -12.37 1.50 -0.23
CA ALA A 83 -13.46 1.36 0.75
C ALA A 83 -12.97 1.16 2.19
N PHE A 84 -11.77 0.60 2.40
CA PHE A 84 -11.18 0.45 3.74
C PHE A 84 -10.68 1.77 4.32
N TYR A 85 -10.30 2.70 3.46
CA TYR A 85 -9.67 3.97 3.83
C TYR A 85 -10.72 5.07 4.01
N GLU A 86 -11.78 5.06 3.19
CA GLU A 86 -12.91 6.01 3.29
C GLU A 86 -13.65 5.93 4.63
N LEU A 87 -13.53 4.80 5.36
CA LEU A 87 -14.08 4.65 6.71
C LEU A 87 -13.57 5.70 7.70
N TYR A 88 -12.43 6.34 7.42
CA TYR A 88 -11.82 7.34 8.30
C TYR A 88 -12.04 8.78 7.84
N GLY A 89 -12.94 9.01 6.88
CA GLY A 89 -13.21 10.32 6.31
C GLY A 89 -11.99 10.89 5.59
N TRP A 90 -11.78 12.20 5.69
CA TRP A 90 -10.66 12.86 5.02
C TRP A 90 -9.29 12.40 5.52
N TRP A 91 -9.21 11.87 6.75
CA TRP A 91 -7.96 11.37 7.32
C TRP A 91 -7.45 10.11 6.62
N GLY A 92 -8.33 9.36 5.97
CA GLY A 92 -7.99 8.13 5.25
C GLY A 92 -7.50 8.36 3.82
N ILE A 93 -7.53 9.59 3.32
CA ILE A 93 -7.16 9.98 1.94
C ILE A 93 -5.80 10.66 1.96
#